data_AF-A0A2K2DA48-F1
#
_entry.id   AF-A0A2K2DA48-F1
#
_cell.length_a   1.000
_cell.length_b   1.000
_cell.length_c   1.000
_cell.angle_alpha   90.00
_cell.angle_beta   90.00
_cell.angle_gamma   90.00
#
_symmetry.space_group_name_H-M   'P 1'
#
loop_
_entity.id
_entity.type
_entity.pdbx_description
1 polymer ?
#
loop_
_entity_poly.entity_id
_entity_poly.type
_entity_poly.pdbx_seq_one_letter_code
_entity_poly.pdbx_strand_id
1 'polypeptide(L)'
;MHATGGTMVNWKMMDTLVNHVDEVDMLLESNGGGKYIVGKCQALIHTLTWTNCVRKELKLPRCLVPDDMPEYGAITIVCGKYCKVKGSYSISSEDGTVCVVGWKE
;
A
#
# COMPACT_ATOMS: atom_id res chain seq x y z
N MET A 1 -8.78 13.46 -19.72
CA MET A 1 -9.45 13.59 -18.42
C MET A 1 -10.70 12.71 -18.49
N HIS A 2 -10.67 11.52 -17.90
CA HIS A 2 -11.83 10.62 -17.86
C HIS A 2 -12.28 10.48 -16.42
N ALA A 3 -13.42 11.09 -16.13
CA ALA A 3 -14.10 11.04 -14.84
C ALA A 3 -14.99 9.79 -14.80
N THR A 4 -14.70 8.86 -13.89
CA THR A 4 -15.64 7.81 -13.49
C THR A 4 -16.62 8.41 -12.48
N GLY A 5 -17.92 8.24 -12.73
CA GLY A 5 -19.00 8.92 -12.02
C GLY A 5 -18.96 8.80 -10.49
N GLY A 6 -18.59 9.89 -9.84
CA GLY A 6 -19.44 10.58 -8.86
C GLY A 6 -19.71 9.93 -7.51
N THR A 7 -18.68 9.51 -6.76
CA THR A 7 -18.78 9.59 -5.29
C THR A 7 -18.50 11.04 -4.89
N MET A 8 -19.55 11.79 -4.51
CA MET A 8 -19.36 13.13 -3.96
C MET A 8 -18.73 13.02 -2.57
N VAL A 9 -17.42 13.27 -2.49
CA VAL A 9 -16.68 13.37 -1.24
C VAL A 9 -17.03 14.72 -0.61
N ASN A 10 -17.72 14.71 0.53
CA ASN A 10 -18.01 15.95 1.25
C ASN A 10 -16.77 16.41 2.05
N TRP A 11 -16.77 17.65 2.52
CA TRP A 11 -15.63 18.23 3.24
C TRP A 11 -15.19 17.44 4.48
N LYS A 12 -16.12 16.83 5.22
CA LYS A 12 -15.78 15.97 6.35
C LYS A 12 -15.06 14.70 5.90
N MET A 13 -15.47 14.13 4.77
CA MET A 13 -14.77 12.98 4.19
C MET A 13 -13.39 13.36 3.65
N MET A 14 -13.22 14.57 3.10
CA MET A 14 -11.89 15.10 2.74
C MET A 14 -11.00 15.30 3.96
N ASP A 15 -11.51 15.92 5.04
CA ASP A 15 -10.74 16.08 6.29
C ASP A 15 -10.33 14.72 6.87
N THR A 16 -11.23 13.73 6.84
CA THR A 16 -10.88 12.37 7.27
C THR A 16 -9.78 11.77 6.40
N LEU A 17 -9.85 11.95 5.08
CA LEU A 17 -8.81 11.48 4.16
C LEU A 17 -7.47 12.17 4.43
N VAL A 18 -7.45 13.50 4.59
CA VAL A 18 -6.24 14.27 4.90
C VAL A 18 -5.61 13.81 6.21
N ASN A 19 -6.41 13.67 7.27
CA ASN A 19 -5.93 13.16 8.55
C ASN A 19 -5.37 11.73 8.42
N HIS A 20 -5.96 10.88 7.58
CA HIS A 20 -5.41 9.54 7.31
C HIS A 20 -4.07 9.61 6.57
N VAL A 21 -3.88 10.57 5.65
CA VAL A 21 -2.58 10.78 4.98
C VAL A 21 -1.51 11.20 6.01
N ASP A 22 -1.84 12.15 6.88
CA ASP A 22 -0.92 12.60 7.93
C ASP A 22 -0.54 11.45 8.88
N GLU A 23 -1.48 10.57 9.23
CA GLU A 23 -1.22 9.36 10.01
C GLU A 23 -0.29 8.38 9.27
N VAL A 24 -0.42 8.24 7.96
CA VAL A 24 0.47 7.40 7.13
C VAL A 24 1.89 7.97 7.12
N ASP A 25 2.04 9.28 7.01
CA ASP A 25 3.36 9.93 7.05
C ASP A 25 4.03 9.75 8.42
N MET A 26 3.28 9.92 9.52
CA MET A 26 3.80 9.62 10.86
C MET A 26 4.20 8.13 11.02
N LEU A 27 3.45 7.21 10.42
CA LEU A 27 3.79 5.79 10.44
C LEU A 27 5.05 5.50 9.63
N LEU A 28 5.25 6.16 8.49
CA LEU A 28 6.48 6.07 7.71
C LEU A 28 7.68 6.56 8.53
N GLU A 29 7.59 7.75 9.12
CA GLU A 29 8.68 8.32 9.94
C GLU A 29 9.03 7.43 11.14
N SER A 30 8.03 6.94 11.86
CA SER A 30 8.21 6.10 13.06
C SER A 30 8.80 4.72 12.75
N ASN A 31 8.63 4.22 11.51
CA ASN A 31 9.24 2.96 11.06
C ASN A 31 10.54 3.20 10.25
N GLY A 32 11.12 4.40 10.33
CA GLY A 32 12.42 4.73 9.72
C GLY A 32 12.37 4.99 8.21
N GLY A 33 11.19 5.29 7.66
CA GLY A 33 11.04 5.84 6.33
C GLY A 33 11.97 7.05 6.15
N GLY A 34 12.78 7.03 5.09
CA GLY A 34 13.78 8.06 4.79
C GLY A 34 15.11 7.97 5.56
N LYS A 35 15.28 7.02 6.49
CA LYS A 35 16.54 6.84 7.26
C LYS A 35 17.42 5.67 6.80
N TYR A 36 16.94 4.82 5.89
CA TYR A 36 17.71 3.69 5.36
C TYR A 36 18.32 4.04 3.99
N ILE A 37 19.63 3.77 3.87
CA ILE A 37 20.42 3.90 2.62
C ILE A 37 20.04 2.78 1.63
N VAL A 38 19.28 1.77 2.07
CA VAL A 38 18.85 0.62 1.26
C VAL A 38 17.34 0.64 1.14
N GLY A 39 16.84 1.02 -0.05
CA GLY A 39 15.43 1.04 -0.42
C GLY A 39 14.75 2.39 -0.23
N LYS A 40 14.09 2.89 -1.29
CA LYS A 40 13.18 4.05 -1.21
C LYS A 40 11.85 3.60 -0.60
N CYS A 41 11.47 4.14 0.56
CA CYS A 41 10.08 4.04 1.03
C CYS A 41 9.22 5.08 0.30
N GLN A 42 8.17 4.64 -0.39
CA GLN A 42 7.19 5.51 -1.03
C GLN A 42 5.82 5.34 -0.36
N ALA A 43 5.19 6.45 0.03
CA ALA A 43 3.81 6.44 0.51
C ALA A 43 2.86 6.11 -0.64
N LEU A 44 1.90 5.21 -0.40
CA LEU A 44 0.84 4.91 -1.33
C LEU A 44 -0.52 4.96 -0.62
N ILE A 45 -1.47 5.64 -1.25
CA ILE A 45 -2.88 5.55 -0.89
C ILE A 45 -3.56 4.66 -1.92
N HIS A 46 -4.18 3.57 -1.47
CA HIS A 46 -4.92 2.65 -2.32
C HIS A 46 -6.24 2.26 -1.65
N THR A 47 -7.31 2.17 -2.45
CA THR A 47 -8.62 1.73 -1.98
C THR A 47 -8.71 0.21 -2.11
N LEU A 48 -8.95 -0.49 -1.00
CA LEU A 48 -9.21 -1.93 -1.05
C LEU A 48 -10.65 -2.19 -1.50
N THR A 49 -10.82 -3.01 -2.52
CA THR A 49 -12.14 -3.54 -2.91
C THR A 49 -12.52 -4.73 -2.03
N TRP A 50 -13.81 -5.06 -2.00
CA TRP A 50 -14.31 -6.28 -1.33
C TRP A 50 -13.54 -7.53 -1.76
N THR A 51 -13.25 -7.67 -3.05
CA THR A 51 -12.49 -8.80 -3.59
C THR A 51 -11.08 -8.87 -3.02
N ASN A 52 -10.40 -7.73 -2.82
CA ASN A 52 -9.09 -7.69 -2.17
C ASN A 52 -9.17 -8.20 -0.73
N CYS A 53 -10.20 -7.79 0.00
CA CYS A 53 -10.41 -8.19 1.39
C CYS A 53 -10.74 -9.69 1.54
N VAL A 54 -11.52 -10.25 0.61
CA VAL A 54 -11.90 -11.68 0.63
C VAL A 54 -10.76 -12.57 0.14
N ARG A 55 -10.10 -12.21 -0.95
CA ARG A 55 -8.99 -13.00 -1.51
C ARG A 55 -7.67 -12.79 -0.79
N LYS A 56 -7.59 -11.76 0.07
CA LYS A 56 -6.36 -11.33 0.74
C LYS A 56 -5.24 -11.15 -0.30
N GLU A 57 -5.60 -10.49 -1.40
CA GLU A 57 -4.77 -10.27 -2.58
C GLU A 57 -4.84 -8.79 -2.97
N LEU A 58 -3.68 -8.13 -3.08
CA LEU A 58 -3.55 -6.74 -3.47
C LEU A 58 -2.56 -6.66 -4.62
N LYS A 59 -3.06 -6.15 -5.76
CA LYS A 59 -2.22 -5.88 -6.93
C LYS A 59 -1.82 -4.42 -6.95
N LEU A 60 -0.52 -4.17 -6.86
CA LEU A 60 0.08 -2.86 -6.93
C LEU A 60 0.69 -2.62 -8.31
N PRO A 61 0.54 -1.43 -8.90
CA PRO A 61 1.11 -1.11 -10.20
C PRO A 61 2.65 -1.09 -10.17
N ARG A 62 3.29 -1.45 -11.30
CA ARG A 62 4.76 -1.53 -11.47
C ARG A 62 5.50 -0.26 -11.08
N CYS A 63 4.88 0.92 -11.27
CA CYS A 63 5.49 2.21 -10.95
C CYS A 63 5.82 2.40 -9.46
N LEU A 64 5.28 1.56 -8.59
CA LEU A 64 5.49 1.59 -7.14
C LEU A 64 6.52 0.55 -6.68
N VAL A 65 6.99 -0.29 -7.59
CA VAL A 65 7.92 -1.37 -7.32
C VAL A 65 9.33 -0.81 -7.51
N PRO A 66 10.20 -0.80 -6.48
CA PRO A 66 11.59 -0.43 -6.65
C PRO A 66 12.27 -1.32 -7.70
N ASP A 67 13.16 -0.76 -8.52
CA ASP A 67 13.85 -1.52 -9.56
C ASP A 67 14.78 -2.61 -9.02
N ASP A 68 15.21 -2.46 -7.76
CA ASP A 68 16.04 -3.39 -7.01
C ASP A 68 15.23 -4.38 -6.15
N MET A 69 13.89 -4.35 -6.22
CA MET A 69 13.04 -5.29 -5.49
C MET A 69 13.14 -6.70 -6.09
N PRO A 70 13.44 -7.74 -5.30
CA PRO A 70 13.45 -9.12 -5.77
C PRO A 70 12.09 -9.55 -6.37
N GLU A 71 12.09 -10.51 -7.30
CA GLU A 71 10.85 -11.00 -7.94
C GLU A 71 9.87 -11.65 -6.94
N TYR A 72 10.37 -12.16 -5.81
CA TYR A 72 9.56 -12.72 -4.73
C TYR A 72 10.20 -12.40 -3.39
N GLY A 73 9.37 -12.22 -2.36
CA GLY A 73 9.89 -12.10 -1.00
C GLY A 73 8.82 -12.04 0.08
N ALA A 74 9.29 -11.86 1.31
CA ALA A 74 8.43 -11.57 2.45
C ALA A 74 8.09 -10.07 2.50
N ILE A 75 6.89 -9.75 2.97
CA ILE A 75 6.45 -8.38 3.23
C ILE A 75 5.85 -8.26 4.62
N THR A 76 6.00 -7.09 5.22
CA THR A 76 5.29 -6.71 6.44
C THR A 76 4.28 -5.62 6.08
N ILE A 77 3.01 -5.88 6.36
CA ILE A 77 1.91 -4.94 6.19
C ILE A 77 1.66 -4.31 7.56
N VAL A 78 1.67 -2.98 7.62
CA VAL A 78 1.39 -2.23 8.85
C VAL A 78 -0.01 -1.65 8.73
N CYS A 79 -0.98 -2.24 9.41
CA CYS A 79 -2.38 -1.79 9.40
C CYS A 79 -2.66 -0.72 10.48
N GLY A 80 -1.69 -0.45 11.36
CA GLY A 80 -1.75 0.56 12.41
C GLY A 80 -0.53 0.47 13.33
N LYS A 81 -0.39 1.40 14.29
CA LYS A 81 0.79 1.53 15.16
C LYS A 81 1.25 0.22 15.83
N TYR A 82 0.30 -0.65 16.17
CA TYR A 82 0.55 -1.93 16.82
C TYR A 82 0.06 -3.15 16.03
N CYS A 83 -0.42 -2.96 14.80
CA CYS A 83 -0.92 -4.03 13.96
C CYS A 83 0.02 -4.26 12.79
N LYS A 84 0.82 -5.32 12.89
CA LYS A 84 1.78 -5.76 11.85
C LYS A 84 1.41 -7.16 11.42
N VAL A 85 1.14 -7.32 10.13
CA VAL A 85 0.81 -8.60 9.51
C VAL A 85 1.93 -9.01 8.58
N LYS A 86 2.37 -10.26 8.65
CA LYS A 86 3.34 -10.81 7.70
C LYS A 86 2.61 -11.41 6.51
N GLY A 87 3.17 -11.23 5.32
CA GLY A 87 2.70 -11.84 4.08
C GLY A 87 3.87 -12.13 3.16
N SER A 88 3.54 -12.48 1.93
CA SER A 88 4.50 -12.60 0.84
C SER A 88 4.05 -11.77 -0.35
N TYR A 89 5.01 -11.47 -1.22
CA TYR A 89 4.72 -10.82 -2.50
C TYR A 89 5.40 -11.57 -3.65
N SER A 90 4.86 -11.37 -4.84
CA SER A 90 5.49 -11.74 -6.11
C SER A 90 5.32 -10.61 -7.13
N ILE A 91 6.31 -10.44 -8.00
CA ILE A 91 6.27 -9.53 -9.13
C ILE A 91 5.88 -10.34 -10.37
N SER A 92 4.82 -9.91 -11.04
CA SER A 92 4.37 -10.50 -12.31
C SER A 92 5.40 -10.25 -13.40
N SER A 93 5.82 -11.30 -14.10
CA SER A 93 6.73 -11.19 -15.24
C SER A 93 6.07 -10.61 -16.50
N GLU A 94 4.73 -10.59 -16.56
CA GLU A 94 3.98 -10.10 -17.72
C GLU A 94 3.84 -8.57 -17.72
N ASP A 95 3.52 -7.99 -16.56
CA ASP A 95 3.17 -6.57 -16.43
C ASP A 95 3.92 -5.85 -15.30
N GLY A 96 4.80 -6.56 -14.58
CA GLY A 96 5.59 -6.01 -13.48
C GLY A 96 4.78 -5.62 -12.24
N THR A 97 3.50 -6.02 -12.17
CA THR A 97 2.67 -5.72 -11.00
C THR A 97 3.11 -6.53 -9.78
N VAL A 98 3.05 -5.92 -8.60
CA VAL A 98 3.29 -6.64 -7.34
C VAL A 98 1.97 -7.21 -6.85
N CYS A 99 1.93 -8.52 -6.67
CA CYS A 99 0.84 -9.22 -6.02
C CYS A 99 1.25 -9.51 -4.57
N VAL A 100 0.61 -8.85 -3.62
CA VAL A 100 0.76 -9.15 -2.20
C VAL A 100 -0.30 -10.17 -1.81
N VAL A 101 0.09 -11.24 -1.10
CA VAL A 101 -0.78 -12.34 -0.71
C VAL A 101 -0.51 -12.84 0.71
N GLY A 102 -1.49 -13.57 1.25
CA GLY A 102 -1.29 -14.42 2.44
C GLY A 102 -1.29 -13.67 3.77
N TRP A 103 -1.78 -12.44 3.81
CA TRP A 103 -1.96 -11.71 5.07
C TRP A 103 -3.20 -12.21 5.83
N LYS A 104 -3.04 -12.43 7.13
CA LYS A 104 -4.11 -12.87 8.04
C LYS A 104 -4.40 -11.76 9.07
N GLU A 105 -5.68 -11.57 9.39
CA GLU A 105 -6.12 -10.72 10.50
C GLU A 105 -5.70 -11.29 11.85
#